data_AF-A0A971ZVD3-F1
#
_entry.id   AF-A0A971ZVD3-F1
#
_cell.length_a   1.000
_cell.length_b   1.000
_cell.length_c   1.000
_cell.angle_alpha   90.00
_cell.angle_beta   90.00
_cell.angle_gamma   90.00
#
_symmetry.space_group_name_H-M   'P 1'
#
loop_
_entity.id
_entity.type
_entity.pdbx_description
1 polymer ?
#
loop_
_entity_poly.entity_id
_entity_poly.type
_entity_poly.pdbx_seq_one_letter_code
_entity_poly.pdbx_strand_id
1 'polypeptide(L)'
;MKLTKCLSIAAFVLLGSVPIGAIAAPPAGEPADDLAALKPHLRQSLMWDFPTLGAKYSVTIYYLDETTGPEARDVILYVRNRAWERIGQEDDLSILKDYVSRRFIVMTLDFGNEPRAVSPAIDDDINLLHRAIFGYKTPSILRAIKLEPKPVRCFIMPAGYRVATDLTFWEIDKHGVYGTLEYIMKTYNEEIVPKVPGMKPAEKPSDMVDRNGKPFDYGIRMDIVYPSQPRKKCPVFVYSDTQPTRDAHHRYLFQLRGYVYVVMGHCFNPCVTHYWHLNKFTLDHWNGLACYTAAMRYLNMHADTYSMDTDRIGMMGISKGQYAVTRLSPPGHEAFTESRRFPGFPLGTPEPQPWQGHPSRIHAGWQGMGMGLWETEYITPDYAPTILACGENDRDVITQDGNVRFLAALEKLDVNHVNLFMEGLGHAISLGYDKRLGVDRYQLVIDFFDRYLRAPDRLPPVVLIASPRDGAENVDPSAPIWVQFAPVIDETTVLDGKGIRVTSAGSAAEVKGTWKASHGGTKFTFVPEAPLAGATPYEVSVTGAVRDKAGNALQAVRTIRFKTAG
;
A
#
# COMPACT_ATOMS: atom_id res chain seq x y z
N MET A 1 71.51 -5.13 -31.10
CA MET A 1 72.58 -4.81 -30.14
C MET A 1 71.90 -4.48 -28.81
N LYS A 2 71.78 -5.49 -27.92
CA LYS A 2 72.51 -5.64 -26.64
C LYS A 2 72.24 -4.48 -25.66
N LEU A 3 71.38 -4.73 -24.66
CA LEU A 3 71.70 -5.02 -23.23
C LEU A 3 71.98 -3.71 -22.43
N THR A 4 71.48 -3.41 -21.22
CA THR A 4 71.34 -4.25 -20.02
C THR A 4 70.59 -3.49 -18.88
N LYS A 5 69.72 -4.21 -18.11
CA LYS A 5 69.50 -4.28 -16.62
C LYS A 5 69.46 -3.02 -15.73
N CYS A 6 68.81 -2.97 -14.54
CA CYS A 6 67.72 -3.66 -13.82
C CYS A 6 67.58 -2.93 -12.45
N LEU A 7 66.36 -2.94 -11.87
CA LEU A 7 65.92 -2.99 -10.44
C LEU A 7 64.75 -2.00 -10.21
N SER A 8 63.48 -2.40 -10.14
CA SER A 8 62.75 -3.16 -9.09
C SER A 8 62.69 -2.49 -7.71
N ILE A 9 61.55 -1.84 -7.39
CA ILE A 9 60.82 -2.01 -6.10
C ILE A 9 59.31 -1.90 -6.40
N ALA A 10 58.59 -2.98 -6.13
CA ALA A 10 57.14 -3.07 -6.19
C ALA A 10 56.56 -2.85 -4.78
N ALA A 11 55.56 -1.97 -4.65
CA ALA A 11 54.74 -1.86 -3.45
C ALA A 11 53.36 -2.47 -3.75
N PHE A 12 53.01 -3.47 -2.93
CA PHE A 12 51.75 -4.21 -2.93
C PHE A 12 50.54 -3.30 -2.71
N VAL A 13 49.56 -3.35 -3.61
CA VAL A 13 48.15 -3.04 -3.29
C VAL A 13 47.40 -4.36 -3.28
N LEU A 14 47.07 -4.84 -2.08
CA LEU A 14 46.16 -5.95 -1.87
C LEU A 14 44.74 -5.51 -2.25
N LEU A 15 44.31 -5.90 -3.45
CA LEU A 15 42.89 -6.02 -3.78
C LEU A 15 42.35 -7.23 -3.03
N GLY A 16 41.65 -6.97 -1.92
CA GLY A 16 40.88 -8.01 -1.22
C GLY A 16 39.78 -8.54 -2.14
N SER A 17 39.93 -9.79 -2.57
CA SER A 17 38.90 -10.56 -3.25
C SER A 17 37.70 -10.75 -2.32
N VAL A 18 36.55 -10.20 -2.71
CA VAL A 18 35.25 -10.60 -2.15
C VAL A 18 35.04 -12.06 -2.57
N PRO A 19 34.77 -13.01 -1.65
CA PRO A 19 34.48 -14.37 -2.04
C PRO A 19 33.15 -14.38 -2.79
N ILE A 20 33.20 -14.77 -4.06
CA ILE A 20 32.02 -15.17 -4.84
C ILE A 20 31.48 -16.41 -4.11
N GLY A 21 30.44 -16.22 -3.31
CA GLY A 21 29.68 -17.32 -2.73
C GLY A 21 29.19 -18.22 -3.86
N ALA A 22 29.45 -19.51 -3.73
CA ALA A 22 29.03 -20.52 -4.68
C ALA A 22 27.53 -20.38 -4.98
N ILE A 23 27.19 -20.25 -6.27
CA ILE A 23 25.83 -20.39 -6.75
C ILE A 23 25.40 -21.81 -6.37
N ALA A 24 24.54 -21.92 -5.37
CA ALA A 24 23.88 -23.18 -5.07
C ALA A 24 23.05 -23.57 -6.30
N ALA A 25 23.24 -24.80 -6.79
CA ALA A 25 22.35 -25.38 -7.79
C ALA A 25 20.90 -25.31 -7.26
N PRO A 26 19.89 -25.10 -8.14
CA PRO A 26 18.50 -25.08 -7.71
C PRO A 26 18.18 -26.40 -6.99
N PRO A 27 17.43 -26.35 -5.88
CA PRO A 27 17.06 -27.57 -5.16
C PRO A 27 16.34 -28.52 -6.12
N ALA A 28 16.74 -29.80 -6.10
CA ALA A 28 16.09 -30.85 -6.87
C ALA A 28 14.61 -30.95 -6.44
N GLY A 29 13.69 -30.59 -7.35
CA GLY A 29 12.26 -30.65 -7.11
C GLY A 29 11.39 -29.57 -7.78
N GLU A 30 11.94 -28.67 -8.62
CA GLU A 30 11.10 -27.74 -9.40
C GLU A 30 10.22 -28.51 -10.40
N PRO A 31 8.88 -28.35 -10.39
CA PRO A 31 8.04 -28.87 -11.45
C PRO A 31 8.49 -28.27 -12.79
N ALA A 32 8.68 -29.12 -13.80
CA ALA A 32 8.91 -28.65 -15.15
C ALA A 32 7.62 -27.98 -15.67
N ASP A 33 7.56 -26.65 -15.61
CA ASP A 33 6.45 -25.81 -16.05
C ASP A 33 6.28 -25.86 -17.58
N ASP A 34 5.60 -26.88 -18.09
CA ASP A 34 5.13 -26.91 -19.47
C ASP A 34 3.73 -26.30 -19.59
N LEU A 35 3.67 -25.00 -19.90
CA LEU A 35 2.43 -24.32 -20.23
C LEU A 35 1.87 -24.74 -21.61
N ALA A 36 2.40 -25.77 -22.27
CA ALA A 36 1.90 -26.26 -23.56
C ALA A 36 0.40 -26.58 -23.54
N ALA A 37 -0.15 -27.03 -22.41
CA ALA A 37 -1.57 -27.32 -22.31
C ALA A 37 -2.47 -26.07 -22.38
N LEU A 38 -1.91 -24.86 -22.27
CA LEU A 38 -2.63 -23.59 -22.49
C LEU A 38 -2.60 -23.14 -23.97
N LYS A 39 -1.78 -23.76 -24.83
CA LYS A 39 -1.64 -23.38 -26.25
C LYS A 39 -2.96 -23.26 -27.02
N PRO A 40 -3.98 -24.13 -26.82
CA PRO A 40 -5.28 -23.96 -27.48
C PRO A 40 -5.96 -22.61 -27.18
N HIS A 41 -5.64 -22.00 -26.04
CA HIS A 41 -6.19 -20.73 -25.57
C HIS A 41 -5.26 -19.55 -25.81
N LEU A 42 -4.09 -19.76 -26.44
CA LEU A 42 -3.15 -18.69 -26.79
C LEU A 42 -3.80 -17.74 -27.80
N ARG A 43 -3.65 -16.43 -27.57
CA ARG A 43 -4.21 -15.39 -28.44
C ARG A 43 -3.15 -14.45 -28.96
N GLN A 44 -2.19 -14.09 -28.13
CA GLN A 44 -1.06 -13.24 -28.53
C GLN A 44 0.12 -13.45 -27.59
N SER A 45 1.34 -13.32 -28.14
CA SER A 45 2.56 -13.09 -27.37
C SER A 45 3.21 -11.80 -27.88
N LEU A 46 3.69 -10.99 -26.96
CA LEU A 46 4.39 -9.74 -27.27
C LEU A 46 5.57 -9.54 -26.32
N MET A 47 6.54 -8.72 -26.72
CA MET A 47 7.65 -8.32 -25.87
C MET A 47 7.34 -6.95 -25.25
N TRP A 48 7.35 -6.86 -23.93
CA TRP A 48 7.14 -5.63 -23.18
C TRP A 48 8.45 -5.05 -22.69
N ASP A 49 8.64 -3.75 -22.82
CA ASP A 49 9.82 -3.04 -22.33
C ASP A 49 9.76 -2.85 -20.82
N PHE A 50 10.85 -3.21 -20.13
CA PHE A 50 11.10 -2.90 -18.72
C PHE A 50 12.31 -1.97 -18.64
N PRO A 51 12.10 -0.64 -18.74
CA PRO A 51 13.16 0.36 -18.69
C PRO A 51 14.09 0.21 -17.48
N THR A 52 13.54 -0.15 -16.33
CA THR A 52 14.32 -0.30 -15.09
C THR A 52 15.33 -1.45 -15.19
N LEU A 53 15.00 -2.49 -15.95
CA LEU A 53 15.88 -3.63 -16.18
C LEU A 53 16.77 -3.47 -17.42
N GLY A 54 16.45 -2.50 -18.29
CA GLY A 54 17.11 -2.30 -19.58
C GLY A 54 16.87 -3.47 -20.54
N ALA A 55 15.73 -4.17 -20.41
CA ALA A 55 15.43 -5.40 -21.13
C ALA A 55 13.95 -5.50 -21.51
N LYS A 56 13.64 -6.47 -22.38
CA LYS A 56 12.26 -6.82 -22.75
C LYS A 56 11.91 -8.22 -22.26
N TYR A 57 10.67 -8.40 -21.81
CA TYR A 57 10.17 -9.68 -21.34
C TYR A 57 8.89 -10.08 -22.06
N SER A 58 8.67 -11.39 -22.19
CA SER A 58 7.50 -11.91 -22.89
C SER A 58 6.25 -11.72 -22.03
N VAL A 59 5.21 -11.15 -22.65
CA VAL A 59 3.85 -11.12 -22.14
C VAL A 59 2.99 -11.97 -23.07
N THR A 60 2.40 -13.03 -22.53
CA THR A 60 1.56 -13.95 -23.30
C THR A 60 0.13 -13.97 -22.78
N ILE A 61 -0.84 -13.88 -23.69
CA ILE A 61 -2.26 -13.70 -23.42
C ILE A 61 -3.02 -14.96 -23.82
N TYR A 62 -3.82 -15.47 -22.87
CA TYR A 62 -4.69 -16.63 -23.02
C TYR A 62 -6.14 -16.27 -22.67
N TYR A 63 -7.10 -16.73 -23.46
CA TYR A 63 -8.52 -16.71 -23.09
C TYR A 63 -9.34 -17.71 -23.92
N LEU A 64 -10.54 -18.03 -23.43
CA LEU A 64 -11.57 -18.77 -24.16
C LEU A 64 -12.31 -17.84 -25.14
N ASP A 65 -12.71 -18.30 -26.33
CA ASP A 65 -13.41 -17.42 -27.30
C ASP A 65 -14.72 -16.87 -26.73
N GLU A 66 -15.39 -17.60 -25.85
CA GLU A 66 -16.59 -17.18 -25.10
C GLU A 66 -16.32 -16.08 -24.07
N THR A 67 -15.04 -15.76 -23.82
CA THR A 67 -14.62 -14.59 -23.06
C THR A 67 -14.90 -13.30 -23.83
N THR A 68 -14.94 -13.38 -25.17
CA THR A 68 -15.27 -12.26 -26.04
C THR A 68 -16.78 -12.04 -26.08
N GLY A 69 -17.23 -10.84 -25.74
CA GLY A 69 -18.65 -10.50 -25.64
C GLY A 69 -18.85 -9.07 -25.15
N PRO A 70 -20.11 -8.61 -25.02
CA PRO A 70 -20.39 -7.26 -24.54
C PRO A 70 -20.07 -7.09 -23.05
N GLU A 71 -20.00 -8.16 -22.27
CA GLU A 71 -19.66 -8.08 -20.85
C GLU A 71 -18.16 -8.02 -20.62
N ALA A 72 -17.77 -7.19 -19.67
CA ALA A 72 -16.39 -7.04 -19.28
C ALA A 72 -15.91 -8.27 -18.49
N ARG A 73 -14.62 -8.61 -18.60
CA ARG A 73 -14.03 -9.82 -18.00
C ARG A 73 -12.80 -9.47 -17.19
N ASP A 74 -12.71 -10.01 -15.98
CA ASP A 74 -11.56 -9.78 -15.11
C ASP A 74 -10.26 -10.28 -15.76
N VAL A 75 -9.18 -9.55 -15.49
CA VAL A 75 -7.84 -9.83 -16.01
C VAL A 75 -6.97 -10.38 -14.89
N ILE A 76 -6.12 -11.34 -15.23
CA ILE A 76 -5.01 -11.78 -14.39
C ILE A 76 -3.71 -11.42 -15.08
N LEU A 77 -2.83 -10.70 -14.38
CA LEU A 77 -1.42 -10.56 -14.76
C LEU A 77 -0.59 -11.45 -13.83
N TYR A 78 -0.28 -12.65 -14.31
CA TYR A 78 0.47 -13.68 -13.60
C TYR A 78 1.97 -13.49 -13.84
N VAL A 79 2.72 -13.17 -12.80
CA VAL A 79 4.13 -12.77 -12.88
C VAL A 79 5.04 -13.87 -12.37
N ARG A 80 5.97 -14.33 -13.23
CA ARG A 80 6.88 -15.44 -12.96
C ARG A 80 8.32 -14.96 -13.00
N ASN A 81 9.12 -15.46 -12.07
CA ASN A 81 10.57 -15.27 -12.05
C ASN A 81 11.21 -16.36 -11.18
N ARG A 82 12.15 -17.15 -11.72
CA ARG A 82 12.86 -18.20 -10.98
C ARG A 82 13.84 -17.67 -9.95
N ALA A 83 14.19 -16.38 -10.04
CA ALA A 83 15.02 -15.73 -9.03
C ALA A 83 14.26 -15.44 -7.72
N TRP A 84 12.93 -15.60 -7.69
CA TRP A 84 12.09 -15.35 -6.52
C TRP A 84 11.93 -16.58 -5.64
N GLU A 85 11.81 -16.36 -4.33
CA GLU A 85 11.23 -17.37 -3.46
C GLU A 85 9.77 -17.59 -3.85
N ARG A 86 9.43 -18.83 -4.22
CA ARG A 86 8.05 -19.20 -4.54
C ARG A 86 7.28 -19.50 -3.26
N ILE A 87 6.38 -18.61 -2.88
CA ILE A 87 5.59 -18.71 -1.63
C ILE A 87 4.43 -19.69 -1.80
N GLY A 88 3.61 -19.51 -2.84
CA GLY A 88 2.54 -20.46 -3.16
C GLY A 88 3.10 -21.77 -3.71
N GLN A 89 2.53 -22.91 -3.31
CA GLN A 89 3.05 -24.24 -3.66
C GLN A 89 2.20 -24.97 -4.70
N GLU A 90 0.98 -24.51 -5.02
CA GLU A 90 0.21 -25.11 -6.12
C GLU A 90 0.89 -24.84 -7.46
N ASP A 91 0.84 -25.82 -8.37
CA ASP A 91 1.41 -25.75 -9.73
C ASP A 91 0.82 -24.60 -10.58
N ASP A 92 1.68 -23.93 -11.37
CA ASP A 92 1.28 -22.79 -12.20
C ASP A 92 0.22 -23.20 -13.23
N LEU A 93 0.40 -24.37 -13.87
CA LEU A 93 -0.53 -24.82 -14.91
C LEU A 93 -1.93 -25.10 -14.35
N SER A 94 -2.03 -25.68 -13.15
CA SER A 94 -3.30 -25.87 -12.43
C SER A 94 -4.04 -24.54 -12.24
N ILE A 95 -3.34 -23.55 -11.69
CA ILE A 95 -3.88 -22.21 -11.42
C ILE A 95 -4.36 -21.54 -12.72
N LEU A 96 -3.49 -21.50 -13.73
CA LEU A 96 -3.78 -20.79 -14.98
C LEU A 96 -4.92 -21.46 -15.77
N LYS A 97 -5.00 -22.80 -15.78
CA LYS A 97 -6.12 -23.52 -16.42
C LYS A 97 -7.45 -23.21 -15.76
N ASP A 98 -7.48 -23.18 -14.42
CA ASP A 98 -8.69 -22.82 -13.67
C ASP A 98 -9.20 -21.44 -14.11
N TYR A 99 -8.34 -20.42 -14.16
CA TYR A 99 -8.77 -19.07 -14.55
C TYR A 99 -9.20 -18.93 -16.01
N VAL A 100 -8.52 -19.61 -16.94
CA VAL A 100 -9.00 -19.67 -18.33
C VAL A 100 -10.39 -20.31 -18.38
N SER A 101 -10.62 -21.41 -17.65
CA SER A 101 -11.93 -22.07 -17.60
C SER A 101 -13.03 -21.19 -16.99
N ARG A 102 -12.67 -20.34 -16.03
CA ARG A 102 -13.53 -19.32 -15.40
C ARG A 102 -13.70 -18.06 -16.24
N ARG A 103 -13.20 -18.05 -17.49
CA ARG A 103 -13.32 -16.96 -18.47
C ARG A 103 -12.63 -15.67 -18.04
N PHE A 104 -11.54 -15.78 -17.29
CA PHE A 104 -10.60 -14.67 -17.12
C PHE A 104 -9.80 -14.46 -18.40
N ILE A 105 -9.35 -13.22 -18.60
CA ILE A 105 -8.26 -12.93 -19.53
C ILE A 105 -6.96 -13.17 -18.76
N VAL A 106 -6.25 -14.24 -19.10
CA VAL A 106 -5.04 -14.65 -18.38
C VAL A 106 -3.82 -14.17 -19.14
N MET A 107 -3.05 -13.29 -18.51
CA MET A 107 -1.78 -12.78 -19.03
C MET A 107 -0.64 -13.32 -18.18
N THR A 108 0.39 -13.85 -18.81
CA THR A 108 1.61 -14.30 -18.14
C THR A 108 2.76 -13.39 -18.51
N LEU A 109 3.52 -12.94 -17.51
CA LEU A 109 4.76 -12.19 -17.64
C LEU A 109 5.88 -13.02 -17.02
N ASP A 110 6.90 -13.36 -17.80
CA ASP A 110 7.99 -14.23 -17.34
C ASP A 110 9.34 -13.49 -17.42
N PHE A 111 9.93 -13.23 -16.25
CA PHE A 111 11.26 -12.63 -16.12
C PHE A 111 12.41 -13.64 -16.27
N GLY A 112 12.11 -14.93 -16.45
CA GLY A 112 13.10 -16.00 -16.53
C GLY A 112 13.76 -16.23 -15.18
N ASN A 113 14.99 -15.74 -15.01
CA ASN A 113 15.77 -15.83 -13.77
C ASN A 113 16.50 -14.50 -13.52
N GLU A 114 15.80 -13.38 -13.62
CA GLU A 114 16.37 -12.04 -13.47
C GLU A 114 16.36 -11.62 -11.99
N PRO A 115 17.52 -11.61 -11.29
CA PRO A 115 17.58 -11.28 -9.87
C PRO A 115 17.31 -9.80 -9.59
N ARG A 116 17.43 -8.91 -10.58
CA ARG A 116 17.12 -7.48 -10.42
C ARG A 116 15.63 -7.18 -10.50
N ALA A 117 14.83 -8.12 -11.01
CA ALA A 117 13.39 -7.96 -11.16
C ALA A 117 12.70 -8.18 -9.81
N VAL A 118 12.84 -7.25 -8.87
CA VAL A 118 12.31 -7.35 -7.51
C VAL A 118 11.50 -6.11 -7.17
N SER A 119 10.35 -6.27 -6.53
CA SER A 119 9.60 -5.15 -5.98
C SER A 119 10.45 -4.46 -4.88
N PRO A 120 10.45 -3.12 -4.77
CA PRO A 120 9.66 -2.19 -5.57
C PRO A 120 10.32 -1.71 -6.87
N ALA A 121 11.54 -2.17 -7.17
CA ALA A 121 12.33 -1.65 -8.29
C ALA A 121 11.61 -1.76 -9.64
N ILE A 122 10.83 -2.81 -9.85
CA ILE A 122 10.10 -3.03 -11.12
C ILE A 122 8.62 -2.59 -11.08
N ASP A 123 8.13 -2.09 -9.94
CA ASP A 123 6.69 -1.92 -9.76
C ASP A 123 6.13 -0.85 -10.70
N ASP A 124 6.89 0.21 -10.99
CA ASP A 124 6.52 1.22 -11.99
C ASP A 124 6.44 0.65 -13.42
N ASP A 125 7.34 -0.24 -13.80
CA ASP A 125 7.30 -0.89 -15.12
C ASP A 125 6.08 -1.83 -15.24
N ILE A 126 5.72 -2.53 -14.16
CA ILE A 126 4.50 -3.35 -14.10
C ILE A 126 3.25 -2.44 -14.15
N ASN A 127 3.26 -1.30 -13.45
CA ASN A 127 2.19 -0.32 -13.51
C ASN A 127 2.00 0.26 -14.93
N LEU A 128 3.09 0.39 -15.72
CA LEU A 128 3.01 0.78 -17.12
C LEU A 128 2.35 -0.31 -17.98
N LEU A 129 2.71 -1.58 -17.77
CA LEU A 129 2.03 -2.71 -18.44
C LEU A 129 0.54 -2.74 -18.09
N HIS A 130 0.20 -2.58 -16.81
CA HIS A 130 -1.18 -2.51 -16.36
C HIS A 130 -1.98 -1.40 -17.09
N ARG A 131 -1.42 -0.20 -17.21
CA ARG A 131 -2.05 0.90 -17.97
C ARG A 131 -2.25 0.54 -19.44
N ALA A 132 -1.31 -0.22 -20.02
CA ALA A 132 -1.40 -0.70 -21.39
C ALA A 132 -2.40 -1.83 -21.58
N ILE A 133 -2.78 -2.57 -20.54
CA ILE A 133 -3.90 -3.52 -20.61
C ILE A 133 -5.20 -2.77 -20.92
N PHE A 134 -5.47 -1.68 -20.19
CA PHE A 134 -6.72 -0.92 -20.32
C PHE A 134 -6.69 0.24 -21.32
N GLY A 135 -5.53 0.52 -21.90
CA GLY A 135 -5.38 1.60 -22.87
C GLY A 135 -5.45 3.00 -22.22
N TYR A 136 -4.96 3.14 -20.99
CA TYR A 136 -4.96 4.41 -20.28
C TYR A 136 -3.73 5.26 -20.63
N LYS A 137 -3.94 6.32 -21.42
CA LYS A 137 -2.90 7.20 -22.01
C LYS A 137 -1.93 6.50 -22.96
N THR A 138 -2.25 5.28 -23.38
CA THR A 138 -1.51 4.48 -24.36
C THR A 138 -2.52 3.56 -25.06
N PRO A 139 -2.32 3.09 -26.30
CA PRO A 139 -3.19 2.08 -26.89
C PRO A 139 -3.23 0.80 -26.04
N SER A 140 -4.41 0.18 -25.94
CA SER A 140 -4.54 -1.09 -25.22
C SER A 140 -3.88 -2.23 -26.00
N ILE A 141 -3.10 -3.08 -25.32
CA ILE A 141 -2.51 -4.29 -25.90
C ILE A 141 -3.58 -5.35 -26.25
N LEU A 142 -4.77 -5.26 -25.66
CA LEU A 142 -5.89 -6.16 -25.95
C LEU A 142 -6.62 -5.81 -27.26
N ARG A 143 -6.47 -4.57 -27.76
CA ARG A 143 -7.08 -4.15 -29.04
C ARG A 143 -6.56 -4.94 -30.23
N ALA A 144 -5.29 -5.35 -30.21
CA ALA A 144 -4.66 -6.10 -31.29
C ALA A 144 -5.34 -7.46 -31.55
N ILE A 145 -5.96 -8.03 -30.52
CA ILE A 145 -6.71 -9.29 -30.56
C ILE A 145 -8.23 -9.08 -30.57
N LYS A 146 -8.68 -7.88 -30.99
CA LYS A 146 -10.10 -7.50 -31.11
C LYS A 146 -10.88 -7.62 -29.82
N LEU A 147 -10.20 -7.56 -28.68
CA LEU A 147 -10.84 -7.46 -27.38
C LEU A 147 -10.93 -5.97 -27.01
N GLU A 148 -12.16 -5.47 -26.85
CA GLU A 148 -12.36 -4.09 -26.44
C GLU A 148 -12.05 -3.94 -24.94
N PRO A 149 -11.10 -3.06 -24.56
CA PRO A 149 -10.83 -2.82 -23.15
C PRO A 149 -12.02 -2.08 -22.53
N LYS A 150 -12.70 -2.74 -21.61
CA LYS A 150 -13.58 -2.09 -20.63
C LYS A 150 -12.82 -1.98 -19.32
N PRO A 151 -12.90 -0.87 -18.57
CA PRO A 151 -12.34 -0.83 -17.22
C PRO A 151 -12.93 -1.99 -16.40
N VAL A 152 -12.05 -2.87 -15.92
CA VAL A 152 -12.36 -4.07 -15.12
C VAL A 152 -11.24 -4.27 -14.12
N ARG A 153 -11.41 -5.25 -13.24
CA ARG A 153 -10.40 -5.63 -12.27
C ARG A 153 -9.23 -6.33 -12.97
N CYS A 154 -8.00 -5.95 -12.60
CA CYS A 154 -6.78 -6.63 -13.00
C CYS A 154 -6.01 -7.13 -11.77
N PHE A 155 -5.98 -8.44 -11.58
CA PHE A 155 -5.28 -9.05 -10.47
C PHE A 155 -3.84 -9.35 -10.89
N ILE A 156 -2.90 -8.53 -10.43
CA ILE A 156 -1.47 -8.81 -10.53
C ILE A 156 -1.12 -9.82 -9.45
N MET A 157 -0.59 -10.98 -9.83
CA MET A 157 -0.31 -12.08 -8.91
C MET A 157 1.06 -12.69 -9.22
N PRO A 158 1.96 -12.89 -8.25
CA PRO A 158 3.17 -13.67 -8.49
C PRO A 158 2.84 -15.16 -8.65
N ALA A 159 3.79 -15.91 -9.19
CA ALA A 159 3.65 -17.36 -9.36
C ALA A 159 3.26 -18.08 -8.06
N GLY A 160 2.31 -19.01 -8.15
CA GLY A 160 1.73 -19.74 -7.03
C GLY A 160 0.57 -19.01 -6.33
N TYR A 161 0.15 -17.83 -6.75
CA TYR A 161 -0.96 -17.10 -6.11
C TYR A 161 -2.31 -17.36 -6.79
N ARG A 162 -3.37 -17.21 -5.99
CA ARG A 162 -4.78 -17.23 -6.41
C ARG A 162 -5.49 -15.93 -6.02
N VAL A 163 -6.64 -15.71 -6.62
CA VAL A 163 -7.59 -14.66 -6.25
C VAL A 163 -8.96 -15.27 -5.94
N ALA A 164 -9.51 -14.87 -4.79
CA ALA A 164 -10.91 -15.07 -4.45
C ALA A 164 -11.64 -13.76 -4.67
N THR A 165 -12.69 -13.77 -5.49
CA THR A 165 -13.40 -12.56 -5.91
C THR A 165 -14.79 -12.50 -5.34
N ASP A 166 -15.31 -11.27 -5.19
CA ASP A 166 -16.71 -10.99 -4.86
C ASP A 166 -17.16 -11.58 -3.52
N LEU A 167 -16.25 -11.62 -2.55
CA LEU A 167 -16.52 -12.10 -1.20
C LEU A 167 -17.32 -11.05 -0.43
N THR A 168 -18.62 -11.31 -0.21
CA THR A 168 -19.47 -10.42 0.59
C THR A 168 -19.06 -10.46 2.06
N PHE A 169 -18.73 -9.30 2.61
CA PHE A 169 -18.41 -9.14 4.03
C PHE A 169 -19.44 -8.29 4.78
N TRP A 170 -20.32 -7.60 4.06
CA TRP A 170 -21.35 -6.77 4.67
C TRP A 170 -22.56 -6.68 3.75
N GLU A 171 -23.75 -6.71 4.34
CA GLU A 171 -25.03 -6.56 3.65
C GLU A 171 -25.78 -5.43 4.35
N ILE A 172 -25.95 -4.30 3.66
CA ILE A 172 -26.48 -3.06 4.26
C ILE A 172 -27.93 -3.24 4.74
N ASP A 173 -28.72 -4.01 4.01
CA ASP A 173 -30.12 -4.31 4.33
C ASP A 173 -30.29 -5.21 5.56
N LYS A 174 -29.28 -6.01 5.89
CA LYS A 174 -29.29 -6.88 7.07
C LYS A 174 -28.64 -6.24 8.29
N HIS A 175 -27.46 -5.66 8.09
CA HIS A 175 -26.61 -5.24 9.20
C HIS A 175 -26.52 -3.72 9.36
N GLY A 176 -27.08 -2.95 8.42
CA GLY A 176 -27.16 -1.51 8.55
C GLY A 176 -28.06 -1.07 9.70
N VAL A 177 -27.74 0.05 10.33
CA VAL A 177 -28.57 0.60 11.40
C VAL A 177 -29.97 0.96 10.88
N TYR A 178 -30.99 0.85 11.73
CA TYR A 178 -32.34 1.28 11.36
C TYR A 178 -32.35 2.74 10.85
N GLY A 179 -33.09 2.99 9.76
CA GLY A 179 -33.09 4.27 9.04
C GLY A 179 -32.17 4.30 7.81
N THR A 180 -31.24 3.35 7.68
CA THR A 180 -30.30 3.30 6.55
C THR A 180 -31.01 3.07 5.22
N LEU A 181 -31.93 2.09 5.15
CA LEU A 181 -32.65 1.78 3.92
C LEU A 181 -33.59 2.91 3.48
N GLU A 182 -34.22 3.59 4.44
CA GLU A 182 -35.06 4.75 4.21
C GLU A 182 -34.25 5.93 3.68
N TYR A 183 -33.03 6.15 4.20
CA TYR A 183 -32.12 7.16 3.68
C TYR A 183 -31.66 6.86 2.24
N ILE A 184 -31.35 5.59 1.94
CA ILE A 184 -30.99 5.15 0.59
C ILE A 184 -32.17 5.35 -0.35
N MET A 185 -33.38 4.90 0.02
CA MET A 185 -34.60 5.06 -0.76
C MET A 185 -34.94 6.54 -1.02
N LYS A 186 -34.79 7.38 0.00
CA LYS A 186 -34.93 8.83 -0.15
C LYS A 186 -33.93 9.37 -1.18
N THR A 187 -32.67 8.98 -1.09
CA THR A 187 -31.64 9.38 -2.05
C THR A 187 -32.00 8.91 -3.46
N TYR A 188 -32.43 7.65 -3.63
CA TYR A 188 -32.88 7.10 -4.90
C TYR A 188 -34.03 7.93 -5.51
N ASN A 189 -35.07 8.19 -4.73
CA ASN A 189 -36.25 8.95 -5.18
C ASN A 189 -35.94 10.41 -5.51
N GLU A 190 -35.07 11.06 -4.73
CA GLU A 190 -34.73 12.48 -4.94
C GLU A 190 -33.68 12.68 -6.04
N GLU A 191 -32.72 11.78 -6.16
CA GLU A 191 -31.52 12.01 -6.98
C GLU A 191 -31.43 11.14 -8.23
N ILE A 192 -32.04 9.94 -8.23
CA ILE A 192 -31.93 8.98 -9.33
C ILE A 192 -33.19 9.00 -10.20
N VAL A 193 -34.36 8.79 -9.59
CA VAL A 193 -35.64 8.69 -10.30
C VAL A 193 -35.89 9.88 -11.26
N PRO A 194 -35.66 11.15 -10.88
CA PRO A 194 -35.89 12.28 -11.80
C PRO A 194 -34.93 12.31 -13.00
N LYS A 195 -33.82 11.56 -12.96
CA LYS A 195 -32.76 11.54 -13.98
C LYS A 195 -32.85 10.31 -14.89
N VAL A 196 -33.71 9.34 -14.59
CA VAL A 196 -33.84 8.09 -15.36
C VAL A 196 -35.24 8.00 -16.00
N PRO A 197 -35.34 8.10 -17.34
CA PRO A 197 -36.63 8.06 -18.04
C PRO A 197 -37.44 6.80 -17.72
N GLY A 198 -38.73 6.98 -17.39
CA GLY A 198 -39.66 5.89 -17.12
C GLY A 198 -39.54 5.24 -15.74
N MET A 199 -38.58 5.68 -14.92
CA MET A 199 -38.42 5.19 -13.55
C MET A 199 -39.50 5.78 -12.63
N LYS A 200 -40.07 4.95 -11.76
CA LYS A 200 -41.05 5.37 -10.76
C LYS A 200 -40.38 5.52 -9.39
N PRO A 201 -40.88 6.42 -8.52
CA PRO A 201 -40.47 6.46 -7.12
C PRO A 201 -40.68 5.11 -6.44
N ALA A 202 -39.70 4.68 -5.65
CA ALA A 202 -39.80 3.52 -4.78
C ALA A 202 -40.63 3.88 -3.53
N GLU A 203 -41.58 3.02 -3.15
CA GLU A 203 -42.39 3.19 -1.93
C GLU A 203 -41.79 2.41 -0.75
N LYS A 204 -41.07 1.34 -1.04
CA LYS A 204 -40.29 0.54 -0.09
C LYS A 204 -38.92 0.16 -0.67
N PRO A 205 -37.93 -0.20 0.16
CA PRO A 205 -36.57 -0.51 -0.31
C PRO A 205 -36.50 -1.62 -1.36
N SER A 206 -37.42 -2.59 -1.34
CA SER A 206 -37.50 -3.66 -2.33
C SER A 206 -37.92 -3.21 -3.73
N ASP A 207 -38.44 -1.99 -3.89
CA ASP A 207 -38.87 -1.45 -5.18
C ASP A 207 -37.70 -0.83 -5.97
N MET A 208 -36.56 -0.57 -5.30
CA MET A 208 -35.40 0.03 -5.94
C MET A 208 -34.71 -0.97 -6.87
N VAL A 209 -34.40 -0.50 -8.08
CA VAL A 209 -33.74 -1.31 -9.11
C VAL A 209 -32.50 -0.62 -9.66
N ASP A 210 -31.51 -1.37 -10.12
CA ASP A 210 -30.34 -0.87 -10.83
C ASP A 210 -30.69 -0.34 -12.24
N ARG A 211 -29.69 0.15 -12.97
CA ARG A 211 -29.85 0.68 -14.33
C ARG A 211 -30.43 -0.33 -15.34
N ASN A 212 -30.38 -1.62 -15.02
CA ASN A 212 -30.87 -2.71 -15.84
C ASN A 212 -32.22 -3.27 -15.35
N GLY A 213 -32.83 -2.65 -14.34
CA GLY A 213 -34.10 -3.10 -13.75
C GLY A 213 -33.96 -4.28 -12.78
N LYS A 214 -32.74 -4.66 -12.37
CA LYS A 214 -32.52 -5.70 -11.36
C LYS A 214 -32.69 -5.13 -9.95
N PRO A 215 -33.15 -5.91 -8.96
CA PRO A 215 -33.21 -5.45 -7.57
C PRO A 215 -31.86 -4.87 -7.10
N PHE A 216 -31.91 -3.83 -6.27
CA PHE A 216 -30.72 -3.26 -5.66
C PHE A 216 -29.90 -4.33 -4.92
N ASP A 217 -28.61 -4.35 -5.19
CA ASP A 217 -27.62 -5.11 -4.44
C ASP A 217 -27.08 -4.27 -3.28
N TYR A 218 -27.23 -4.77 -2.06
CA TYR A 218 -26.78 -4.14 -0.81
C TYR A 218 -25.47 -4.74 -0.28
N GLY A 219 -24.90 -5.71 -1.00
CA GLY A 219 -23.68 -6.39 -0.63
C GLY A 219 -22.44 -5.53 -0.87
N ILE A 220 -21.63 -5.36 0.17
CA ILE A 220 -20.27 -4.83 0.07
C ILE A 220 -19.31 -6.01 0.09
N ARG A 221 -18.42 -6.03 -0.90
CA ARG A 221 -17.56 -7.16 -1.19
C ARG A 221 -16.09 -6.79 -1.12
N MET A 222 -15.25 -7.80 -1.04
CA MET A 222 -13.81 -7.68 -1.19
C MET A 222 -13.27 -8.74 -2.16
N ASP A 223 -12.08 -8.48 -2.67
CA ASP A 223 -11.29 -9.41 -3.46
C ASP A 223 -9.97 -9.68 -2.74
N ILE A 224 -9.51 -10.93 -2.69
CA ILE A 224 -8.33 -11.35 -1.94
C ILE A 224 -7.37 -12.08 -2.88
N VAL A 225 -6.19 -11.53 -3.09
CA VAL A 225 -5.05 -12.16 -3.77
C VAL A 225 -4.15 -12.79 -2.71
N TYR A 226 -3.95 -14.11 -2.76
CA TYR A 226 -3.28 -14.88 -1.71
C TYR A 226 -2.41 -16.01 -2.29
N PRO A 227 -1.32 -16.40 -1.60
CA PRO A 227 -0.53 -17.56 -2.01
C PRO A 227 -1.34 -18.85 -1.82
N SER A 228 -1.30 -19.75 -2.79
CA SER A 228 -1.89 -21.08 -2.66
C SER A 228 -1.00 -21.99 -1.81
N GLN A 229 -1.55 -22.61 -0.76
CA GLN A 229 -0.85 -23.64 0.03
C GLN A 229 0.57 -23.24 0.52
N PRO A 230 0.79 -22.03 1.06
CA PRO A 230 2.12 -21.60 1.46
C PRO A 230 2.62 -22.37 2.69
N ARG A 231 3.93 -22.37 2.90
CA ARG A 231 4.57 -23.00 4.07
C ARG A 231 4.36 -22.21 5.37
N LYS A 232 4.08 -20.91 5.26
CA LYS A 232 3.83 -20.00 6.38
C LYS A 232 2.70 -19.03 6.01
N LYS A 233 1.98 -18.55 7.03
CA LYS A 233 1.02 -17.45 6.87
C LYS A 233 1.76 -16.17 6.47
N CYS A 234 1.12 -15.36 5.64
CA CYS A 234 1.68 -14.14 5.06
C CYS A 234 1.02 -12.90 5.66
N PRO A 235 1.75 -11.79 5.84
CA PRO A 235 1.15 -10.53 6.26
C PRO A 235 0.10 -10.06 5.25
N VAL A 236 -0.86 -9.27 5.72
CA VAL A 236 -1.99 -8.80 4.92
C VAL A 236 -1.84 -7.32 4.64
N PHE A 237 -2.09 -6.90 3.40
CA PHE A 237 -2.23 -5.51 3.04
C PHE A 237 -3.60 -5.25 2.45
N VAL A 238 -4.36 -4.34 3.06
CA VAL A 238 -5.72 -4.00 2.65
C VAL A 238 -5.75 -2.63 2.01
N TYR A 239 -6.28 -2.56 0.80
CA TYR A 239 -6.64 -1.32 0.15
C TYR A 239 -8.15 -1.08 0.30
N SER A 240 -8.54 -0.01 1.00
CA SER A 240 -9.94 0.42 1.08
C SER A 240 -10.32 1.20 -0.17
N ASP A 241 -10.97 0.52 -1.13
CA ASP A 241 -11.25 1.07 -2.45
C ASP A 241 -12.48 1.96 -2.50
N THR A 242 -12.31 3.10 -3.17
CA THR A 242 -13.36 4.08 -3.39
C THR A 242 -14.00 3.96 -4.78
N GLN A 243 -13.58 2.98 -5.57
CA GLN A 243 -14.25 2.59 -6.79
C GLN A 243 -15.31 1.51 -6.50
N PRO A 244 -16.58 1.72 -6.87
CA PRO A 244 -17.66 0.74 -6.78
C PRO A 244 -17.34 -0.65 -7.33
N THR A 245 -16.58 -0.69 -8.42
CA THR A 245 -16.20 -1.92 -9.13
C THR A 245 -15.03 -2.64 -8.49
N ARG A 246 -14.44 -2.09 -7.43
CA ARG A 246 -13.17 -2.56 -6.84
C ARG A 246 -12.12 -2.78 -7.91
N ASP A 247 -11.92 -1.77 -8.77
CA ASP A 247 -10.96 -1.85 -9.87
C ASP A 247 -9.61 -2.25 -9.29
N ALA A 248 -9.30 -3.54 -9.40
CA ALA A 248 -8.07 -4.09 -8.88
C ALA A 248 -6.95 -3.50 -9.74
N HIS A 249 -6.38 -2.40 -9.24
CA HIS A 249 -4.98 -2.02 -9.34
C HIS A 249 -4.75 -0.67 -8.66
N HIS A 250 -4.20 -0.73 -7.45
CA HIS A 250 -3.58 0.42 -6.79
C HIS A 250 -2.08 0.18 -6.76
N ARG A 251 -1.29 1.24 -6.98
CA ARG A 251 0.10 1.14 -7.48
C ARG A 251 1.10 0.42 -6.56
N TYR A 252 0.72 0.10 -5.32
CA TYR A 252 1.57 -0.67 -4.39
C TYR A 252 1.40 -2.16 -4.58
N LEU A 253 2.44 -2.84 -5.07
CA LEU A 253 2.39 -4.25 -5.43
C LEU A 253 2.85 -5.16 -4.27
N PHE A 254 2.25 -4.99 -3.08
CA PHE A 254 2.60 -5.76 -1.88
C PHE A 254 2.51 -7.28 -2.08
N GLN A 255 1.62 -7.76 -2.93
CA GLN A 255 1.55 -9.17 -3.28
C GLN A 255 2.85 -9.70 -3.92
N LEU A 256 3.57 -8.88 -4.70
CA LEU A 256 4.89 -9.24 -5.24
C LEU A 256 5.99 -9.24 -4.15
N ARG A 257 5.66 -8.80 -2.94
CA ARG A 257 6.53 -8.79 -1.75
C ARG A 257 6.19 -9.88 -0.75
N GLY A 258 5.28 -10.80 -1.11
CA GLY A 258 4.87 -11.91 -0.25
C GLY A 258 3.71 -11.63 0.69
N TYR A 259 2.92 -10.58 0.42
CA TYR A 259 1.70 -10.30 1.18
C TYR A 259 0.48 -11.01 0.59
N VAL A 260 -0.52 -11.24 1.43
CA VAL A 260 -1.92 -11.33 0.98
C VAL A 260 -2.41 -9.91 0.70
N TYR A 261 -2.97 -9.68 -0.48
CA TYR A 261 -3.45 -8.36 -0.89
C TYR A 261 -4.96 -8.33 -1.03
N VAL A 262 -5.60 -7.44 -0.29
CA VAL A 262 -7.07 -7.33 -0.22
C VAL A 262 -7.51 -6.01 -0.82
N VAL A 263 -8.45 -6.07 -1.76
CA VAL A 263 -9.17 -4.88 -2.25
C VAL A 263 -10.55 -4.90 -1.62
N MET A 264 -10.77 -4.04 -0.63
CA MET A 264 -12.00 -3.98 0.16
C MET A 264 -12.92 -2.90 -0.39
N GLY A 265 -14.20 -3.22 -0.61
CA GLY A 265 -15.21 -2.23 -0.98
C GLY A 265 -15.50 -1.23 0.15
N HIS A 266 -15.75 0.02 -0.22
CA HIS A 266 -16.10 1.09 0.70
C HIS A 266 -17.60 1.11 1.08
N CYS A 267 -17.93 1.69 2.24
CA CYS A 267 -19.29 1.81 2.78
C CYS A 267 -20.12 2.88 2.06
N PHE A 268 -20.36 2.66 0.77
CA PHE A 268 -21.13 3.55 -0.07
C PHE A 268 -22.64 3.39 0.13
N ASN A 269 -23.36 4.48 -0.09
CA ASN A 269 -24.76 4.46 -0.47
C ASN A 269 -24.87 3.68 -1.80
N PRO A 270 -25.68 2.61 -1.89
CA PRO A 270 -25.77 1.79 -3.11
C PRO A 270 -26.19 2.55 -4.37
N CYS A 271 -26.73 3.77 -4.26
CA CYS A 271 -26.90 4.64 -5.44
C CYS A 271 -25.57 4.93 -6.16
N VAL A 272 -24.44 4.89 -5.46
CA VAL A 272 -23.09 5.02 -6.04
C VAL A 272 -22.77 3.80 -6.89
N THR A 273 -22.98 2.58 -6.38
CA THR A 273 -22.62 1.35 -7.09
C THR A 273 -23.54 1.09 -8.27
N HIS A 274 -24.84 1.34 -8.11
CA HIS A 274 -25.84 1.08 -9.15
C HIS A 274 -25.96 2.20 -10.18
N TYR A 275 -25.69 3.45 -9.80
CA TYR A 275 -25.90 4.63 -10.65
C TYR A 275 -24.71 5.57 -10.80
N TRP A 276 -23.53 5.25 -10.26
CA TRP A 276 -22.38 6.16 -10.23
C TRP A 276 -22.75 7.55 -9.69
N HIS A 277 -23.63 7.59 -8.68
CA HIS A 277 -24.17 8.83 -8.14
C HIS A 277 -23.37 9.28 -6.91
N LEU A 278 -22.68 10.42 -7.02
CA LEU A 278 -21.74 10.89 -5.99
C LEU A 278 -22.30 11.96 -5.03
N ASN A 279 -23.57 12.37 -5.13
CA ASN A 279 -24.19 13.14 -4.04
C ASN A 279 -24.72 12.17 -2.98
N LYS A 280 -24.68 12.55 -1.69
CA LYS A 280 -25.12 11.69 -0.57
C LYS A 280 -24.50 10.28 -0.64
N PHE A 281 -23.24 10.23 -1.08
CA PHE A 281 -22.55 8.99 -1.46
C PHE A 281 -22.18 8.09 -0.28
N THR A 282 -21.97 8.65 0.92
CA THR A 282 -21.36 7.93 2.04
C THR A 282 -22.43 7.42 3.01
N LEU A 283 -22.21 6.22 3.54
CA LEU A 283 -22.89 5.71 4.73
C LEU A 283 -21.94 5.62 5.93
N ASP A 284 -20.69 6.05 5.82
CA ASP A 284 -19.63 5.91 6.85
C ASP A 284 -20.03 6.47 8.20
N HIS A 285 -20.81 7.56 8.20
CA HIS A 285 -21.21 8.20 9.44
C HIS A 285 -22.15 7.37 10.31
N TRP A 286 -22.91 6.46 9.70
CA TRP A 286 -23.95 5.66 10.34
C TRP A 286 -23.64 4.15 10.36
N ASN A 287 -22.80 3.69 9.43
CA ASN A 287 -22.53 2.26 9.24
C ASN A 287 -21.04 1.95 9.02
N GLY A 288 -20.17 2.98 8.97
CA GLY A 288 -18.77 2.81 8.55
C GLY A 288 -17.98 1.96 9.53
N LEU A 289 -18.09 2.25 10.83
CA LEU A 289 -17.35 1.49 11.85
C LEU A 289 -17.76 0.01 11.83
N ALA A 290 -19.06 -0.27 11.80
CA ALA A 290 -19.56 -1.65 11.75
C ALA A 290 -19.20 -2.35 10.43
N CYS A 291 -19.32 -1.68 9.30
CA CYS A 291 -18.95 -2.22 7.99
C CYS A 291 -17.48 -2.64 7.93
N TYR A 292 -16.55 -1.74 8.30
CA TYR A 292 -15.12 -2.03 8.19
C TYR A 292 -14.63 -3.01 9.27
N THR A 293 -15.25 -3.00 10.45
CA THR A 293 -15.01 -4.01 11.49
C THR A 293 -15.40 -5.40 10.98
N ALA A 294 -16.55 -5.53 10.29
CA ALA A 294 -16.97 -6.80 9.70
C ALA A 294 -15.98 -7.29 8.63
N ALA A 295 -15.42 -6.40 7.82
CA ALA A 295 -14.38 -6.76 6.85
C ALA A 295 -13.13 -7.37 7.53
N MET A 296 -12.62 -6.74 8.59
CA MET A 296 -11.44 -7.27 9.28
C MET A 296 -11.74 -8.56 10.05
N ARG A 297 -12.96 -8.72 10.56
CA ARG A 297 -13.43 -9.98 11.15
C ARG A 297 -13.55 -11.10 10.14
N TYR A 298 -14.03 -10.79 8.92
CA TYR A 298 -14.02 -11.74 7.81
C TYR A 298 -12.61 -12.25 7.56
N LEU A 299 -11.62 -11.34 7.45
CA LEU A 299 -10.23 -11.74 7.26
C LEU A 299 -9.73 -12.63 8.41
N ASN A 300 -10.01 -12.26 9.67
CA ASN A 300 -9.60 -13.07 10.82
C ASN A 300 -10.27 -14.45 10.88
N MET A 301 -11.56 -14.54 10.56
CA MET A 301 -12.28 -15.81 10.47
C MET A 301 -11.72 -16.70 9.36
N HIS A 302 -11.35 -16.12 8.22
CA HIS A 302 -10.86 -16.85 7.05
C HIS A 302 -9.33 -16.86 6.93
N ALA A 303 -8.62 -16.64 8.04
CA ALA A 303 -7.17 -16.54 8.06
C ALA A 303 -6.48 -17.79 7.56
N ASP A 304 -6.99 -18.99 7.90
CA ASP A 304 -6.41 -20.26 7.42
C ASP A 304 -6.70 -20.48 5.93
N THR A 305 -7.92 -20.16 5.47
CA THR A 305 -8.33 -20.31 4.07
C THR A 305 -7.43 -19.53 3.11
N TYR A 306 -7.09 -18.29 3.47
CA TYR A 306 -6.29 -17.40 2.63
C TYR A 306 -4.84 -17.26 3.12
N SER A 307 -4.42 -18.10 4.07
CA SER A 307 -3.06 -18.12 4.61
C SER A 307 -2.56 -16.77 5.13
N MET A 308 -3.43 -16.08 5.86
CA MET A 308 -3.18 -14.75 6.40
C MET A 308 -2.64 -14.81 7.82
N ASP A 309 -1.57 -14.05 8.05
CA ASP A 309 -1.12 -13.65 9.37
C ASP A 309 -1.87 -12.38 9.76
N THR A 310 -3.03 -12.55 10.41
CA THR A 310 -3.95 -11.46 10.73
C THR A 310 -3.51 -10.63 11.96
N ASP A 311 -2.43 -11.03 12.63
CA ASP A 311 -1.71 -10.17 13.57
C ASP A 311 -0.81 -9.15 12.85
N ARG A 312 -0.83 -9.13 11.51
CA ARG A 312 -0.04 -8.22 10.65
C ARG A 312 -0.84 -7.73 9.46
N ILE A 313 -1.90 -7.00 9.76
CA ILE A 313 -2.74 -6.32 8.77
C ILE A 313 -2.31 -4.86 8.63
N GLY A 314 -1.79 -4.49 7.46
CA GLY A 314 -1.68 -3.09 7.04
C GLY A 314 -2.92 -2.64 6.29
N MET A 315 -3.25 -1.36 6.36
CA MET A 315 -4.32 -0.80 5.54
C MET A 315 -3.94 0.57 4.97
N MET A 316 -4.37 0.82 3.74
CA MET A 316 -4.35 2.15 3.15
C MET A 316 -5.74 2.57 2.66
N GLY A 317 -5.98 3.87 2.75
CA GLY A 317 -7.21 4.48 2.28
C GLY A 317 -6.94 5.91 1.82
N ILE A 318 -7.39 6.24 0.61
CA ILE A 318 -7.33 7.59 0.05
C ILE A 318 -8.74 8.13 -0.10
N SER A 319 -8.92 9.44 0.08
CA SER A 319 -10.21 10.09 -0.09
C SER A 319 -11.23 9.47 0.88
N LYS A 320 -12.33 8.94 0.36
CA LYS A 320 -13.36 8.26 1.16
C LYS A 320 -12.83 7.00 1.84
N GLY A 321 -11.87 6.30 1.22
CA GLY A 321 -11.28 5.08 1.77
C GLY A 321 -10.51 5.33 3.06
N GLN A 322 -10.09 6.58 3.33
CA GLN A 322 -9.44 6.93 4.59
C GLN A 322 -10.34 6.64 5.81
N TYR A 323 -11.67 6.74 5.68
CA TYR A 323 -12.59 6.49 6.79
C TYR A 323 -12.37 5.13 7.46
N ALA A 324 -12.06 4.09 6.66
CA ALA A 324 -11.76 2.76 7.16
C ALA A 324 -10.48 2.74 7.99
N VAL A 325 -9.40 3.35 7.47
CA VAL A 325 -8.11 3.42 8.17
C VAL A 325 -8.25 4.19 9.48
N THR A 326 -8.93 5.35 9.46
CA THR A 326 -9.15 6.17 10.66
C THR A 326 -9.81 5.39 11.79
N ARG A 327 -10.87 4.65 11.46
CA ARG A 327 -11.70 3.90 12.43
C ARG A 327 -11.06 2.62 12.92
N LEU A 328 -10.25 1.94 12.12
CA LEU A 328 -9.68 0.63 12.47
C LEU A 328 -8.29 0.70 13.13
N SER A 329 -7.62 1.85 13.03
CA SER A 329 -6.29 2.09 13.61
C SER A 329 -6.24 2.02 15.15
N PRO A 330 -7.27 2.43 15.91
CA PRO A 330 -7.28 2.25 17.36
C PRO A 330 -7.45 0.77 17.71
N PRO A 331 -6.58 0.16 18.54
CA PRO A 331 -6.75 -1.23 18.94
C PRO A 331 -8.09 -1.53 19.62
N GLY A 332 -8.66 -0.54 20.33
CA GLY A 332 -9.96 -0.61 21.00
C GLY A 332 -11.15 -0.05 20.21
N HIS A 333 -11.06 0.07 18.88
CA HIS A 333 -12.09 0.71 18.06
C HIS A 333 -13.49 0.07 18.18
N GLU A 334 -13.59 -1.20 18.57
CA GLU A 334 -14.88 -1.87 18.75
C GLU A 334 -15.75 -1.26 19.87
N ALA A 335 -15.13 -0.54 20.81
CA ALA A 335 -15.84 0.16 21.89
C ALA A 335 -16.43 1.51 21.44
N PHE A 336 -16.09 1.98 20.24
CA PHE A 336 -16.59 3.24 19.71
C PHE A 336 -18.00 3.04 19.12
N THR A 337 -18.70 4.15 18.91
CA THR A 337 -19.99 4.16 18.23
C THR A 337 -19.92 4.93 16.93
N GLU A 338 -20.86 4.65 16.03
CA GLU A 338 -21.02 5.41 14.79
C GLU A 338 -21.19 6.92 15.08
N SER A 339 -20.59 7.75 14.22
CA SER A 339 -20.53 9.21 14.42
C SER A 339 -21.90 9.90 14.34
N ARG A 340 -22.91 9.24 13.74
CA ARG A 340 -24.28 9.75 13.57
C ARG A 340 -25.31 8.64 13.79
N ARG A 341 -26.55 9.07 14.04
CA ARG A 341 -27.75 8.23 14.12
C ARG A 341 -28.83 8.79 13.21
N PHE A 342 -29.78 7.95 12.79
CA PHE A 342 -30.96 8.41 12.06
C PHE A 342 -32.06 8.82 13.06
N PRO A 343 -32.46 10.10 13.11
CA PRO A 343 -33.52 10.54 14.01
C PRO A 343 -34.85 9.85 13.69
N GLY A 344 -35.60 9.44 14.72
CA GLY A 344 -36.90 8.79 14.57
C GLY A 344 -36.85 7.27 14.32
N PHE A 345 -35.66 6.67 14.26
CA PHE A 345 -35.47 5.23 14.14
C PHE A 345 -34.97 4.61 15.45
N PRO A 346 -35.33 3.35 15.75
CA PRO A 346 -34.82 2.64 16.92
C PRO A 346 -33.31 2.44 16.84
N LEU A 347 -32.66 2.23 17.99
CA LEU A 347 -31.26 1.82 18.04
C LEU A 347 -31.10 0.38 17.56
N GLY A 348 -29.94 0.06 16.99
CA GLY A 348 -29.59 -1.29 16.55
C GLY A 348 -29.76 -1.50 15.05
N THR A 349 -29.76 -2.78 14.67
CA THR A 349 -29.72 -3.28 13.29
C THR A 349 -30.75 -4.41 13.15
N PRO A 350 -31.24 -4.71 11.94
CA PRO A 350 -32.12 -5.86 11.70
C PRO A 350 -31.49 -7.20 12.10
N GLU A 351 -30.21 -7.38 11.77
CA GLU A 351 -29.40 -8.55 12.12
C GLU A 351 -28.09 -8.12 12.79
N PRO A 352 -27.54 -8.94 13.72
CA PRO A 352 -26.26 -8.65 14.35
C PRO A 352 -25.14 -8.53 13.31
N GLN A 353 -24.10 -7.75 13.62
CA GLN A 353 -22.90 -7.66 12.78
C GLN A 353 -22.28 -9.06 12.56
N PRO A 354 -21.79 -9.36 11.34
CA PRO A 354 -21.12 -10.63 11.03
C PRO A 354 -19.84 -10.90 11.83
N TRP A 355 -19.54 -12.19 12.03
CA TRP A 355 -18.29 -12.73 12.62
C TRP A 355 -17.86 -12.09 13.94
N GLN A 356 -18.81 -11.74 14.80
CA GLN A 356 -18.51 -11.26 16.16
C GLN A 356 -17.60 -12.23 16.92
N GLY A 357 -16.71 -11.68 17.74
CA GLY A 357 -15.71 -12.44 18.49
C GLY A 357 -14.37 -12.61 17.77
N HIS A 358 -14.29 -12.35 16.47
CA HIS A 358 -13.00 -12.23 15.76
C HIS A 358 -12.40 -10.83 15.94
N PRO A 359 -11.06 -10.70 15.99
CA PRO A 359 -10.40 -9.40 15.97
C PRO A 359 -10.68 -8.61 14.68
N SER A 360 -10.58 -7.29 14.77
CA SER A 360 -10.83 -6.38 13.64
C SER A 360 -9.80 -5.27 13.46
N ARG A 361 -8.69 -5.29 14.22
CA ARG A 361 -7.72 -4.19 14.19
C ARG A 361 -6.76 -4.27 13.02
N ILE A 362 -6.25 -3.11 12.62
CA ILE A 362 -5.05 -3.00 11.75
C ILE A 362 -3.82 -2.68 12.60
N HIS A 363 -2.64 -2.90 12.03
CA HIS A 363 -1.34 -2.81 12.69
C HIS A 363 -0.44 -1.72 12.10
N ALA A 364 -0.78 -1.23 10.92
CA ALA A 364 -0.15 -0.06 10.29
C ALA A 364 -1.15 0.58 9.32
N GLY A 365 -1.15 1.91 9.23
CA GLY A 365 -2.10 2.67 8.41
C GLY A 365 -1.43 3.63 7.43
N TRP A 366 -2.05 3.87 6.29
CA TRP A 366 -1.76 5.02 5.41
C TRP A 366 -3.04 5.83 5.23
N GLN A 367 -3.00 7.07 5.70
CA GLN A 367 -4.11 8.02 5.80
C GLN A 367 -3.96 9.06 4.69
N GLY A 368 -4.81 9.03 3.66
CA GLY A 368 -4.69 9.97 2.55
C GLY A 368 -5.91 10.85 2.33
N MET A 369 -5.76 12.16 2.54
CA MET A 369 -6.61 13.24 1.99
C MET A 369 -8.12 12.96 1.99
N GLY A 370 -8.64 12.45 3.08
CA GLY A 370 -10.00 11.97 3.23
C GLY A 370 -10.78 12.69 4.29
N MET A 371 -12.07 12.37 4.36
CA MET A 371 -12.96 12.98 5.36
C MET A 371 -12.75 12.42 6.78
N GLY A 372 -12.02 11.30 6.92
CA GLY A 372 -11.57 10.80 8.22
C GLY A 372 -10.60 11.75 8.94
N LEU A 373 -10.04 12.76 8.26
CA LEU A 373 -9.15 13.76 8.86
C LEU A 373 -9.82 14.63 9.93
N TRP A 374 -11.15 14.76 9.89
CA TRP A 374 -11.91 15.52 10.88
C TRP A 374 -12.37 14.70 12.08
N GLU A 375 -12.20 13.37 12.04
CA GLU A 375 -12.67 12.43 13.06
C GLU A 375 -11.53 12.10 14.05
N THR A 376 -10.94 13.16 14.60
CA THR A 376 -9.79 13.06 15.51
C THR A 376 -10.10 12.34 16.82
N GLU A 377 -11.37 12.13 17.15
CA GLU A 377 -11.82 11.34 18.31
C GLU A 377 -11.36 9.87 18.25
N TYR A 378 -11.07 9.34 17.06
CA TYR A 378 -10.52 7.99 16.93
C TYR A 378 -9.02 7.96 17.27
N ILE A 379 -8.30 9.09 17.28
CA ILE A 379 -6.86 9.06 17.59
C ILE A 379 -6.67 8.82 19.09
N THR A 380 -6.01 7.72 19.41
CA THR A 380 -5.72 7.22 20.75
C THR A 380 -4.20 7.15 20.96
N PRO A 381 -3.68 7.10 22.20
CA PRO A 381 -2.24 6.99 22.43
C PRO A 381 -1.60 5.73 21.82
N ASP A 382 -2.38 4.64 21.69
CA ASP A 382 -1.97 3.36 21.12
C ASP A 382 -2.41 3.17 19.65
N TYR A 383 -2.75 4.27 18.97
CA TYR A 383 -3.14 4.27 17.56
C TYR A 383 -2.08 3.57 16.70
N ALA A 384 -2.52 2.73 15.76
CA ALA A 384 -1.63 2.03 14.85
C ALA A 384 -0.64 3.02 14.17
N PRO A 385 0.66 2.66 14.06
CA PRO A 385 1.63 3.48 13.36
C PRO A 385 1.09 3.91 11.99
N THR A 386 1.20 5.20 11.66
CA THR A 386 0.56 5.69 10.43
C THR A 386 1.39 6.65 9.59
N ILE A 387 1.24 6.55 8.27
CA ILE A 387 1.64 7.62 7.36
C ILE A 387 0.44 8.55 7.17
N LEU A 388 0.57 9.81 7.55
CA LEU A 388 -0.37 10.86 7.19
C LEU A 388 0.12 11.50 5.89
N ALA A 389 -0.54 11.19 4.77
CA ALA A 389 -0.19 11.72 3.47
C ALA A 389 -1.17 12.82 3.06
N CYS A 390 -0.63 13.96 2.62
CA CYS A 390 -1.41 15.03 2.03
C CYS A 390 -0.68 15.66 0.85
N GLY A 391 -1.35 15.75 -0.29
CA GLY A 391 -0.85 16.50 -1.44
C GLY A 391 -0.81 17.99 -1.14
N GLU A 392 0.28 18.66 -1.48
CA GLU A 392 0.42 20.11 -1.33
C GLU A 392 -0.65 20.89 -2.11
N ASN A 393 -1.01 20.40 -3.30
CA ASN A 393 -1.99 20.99 -4.21
C ASN A 393 -3.35 20.26 -4.17
N ASP A 394 -3.67 19.57 -3.07
CA ASP A 394 -5.02 19.04 -2.86
C ASP A 394 -6.00 20.18 -2.52
N ARG A 395 -7.26 19.87 -2.26
CA ARG A 395 -8.30 20.85 -1.90
C ARG A 395 -7.90 21.61 -0.65
N ASP A 396 -8.09 22.92 -0.66
CA ASP A 396 -7.72 23.81 0.46
C ASP A 396 -8.23 23.31 1.82
N VAL A 397 -9.48 22.86 1.91
CA VAL A 397 -10.06 22.36 3.17
C VAL A 397 -9.36 21.11 3.70
N ILE A 398 -8.88 20.23 2.81
CA ILE A 398 -8.13 19.03 3.20
C ILE A 398 -6.73 19.44 3.67
N THR A 399 -6.04 20.25 2.87
CA THR A 399 -4.65 20.65 3.10
C THR A 399 -4.50 21.56 4.33
N GLN A 400 -5.35 22.57 4.45
CA GLN A 400 -5.22 23.67 5.42
C GLN A 400 -5.99 23.43 6.72
N ASP A 401 -7.01 22.57 6.73
CA ASP A 401 -7.82 22.29 7.92
C ASP A 401 -7.72 20.81 8.34
N GLY A 402 -8.24 19.89 7.51
CA GLY A 402 -8.28 18.47 7.86
C GLY A 402 -6.91 17.88 8.24
N ASN A 403 -5.92 18.03 7.36
CA ASN A 403 -4.57 17.52 7.58
C ASN A 403 -3.90 18.15 8.80
N VAL A 404 -4.04 19.48 8.97
CA VAL A 404 -3.48 20.22 10.11
C VAL A 404 -4.09 19.73 11.41
N ARG A 405 -5.42 19.54 11.46
CA ARG A 405 -6.14 19.08 12.64
C ARG A 405 -5.78 17.64 13.01
N PHE A 406 -5.72 16.75 12.02
CA PHE A 406 -5.35 15.35 12.25
C PHE A 406 -3.90 15.23 12.73
N LEU A 407 -2.97 15.95 12.09
CA LEU A 407 -1.57 16.00 12.51
C LEU A 407 -1.42 16.52 13.94
N ALA A 408 -2.11 17.61 14.29
CA ALA A 408 -2.05 18.17 15.64
C ALA A 408 -2.52 17.16 16.71
N ALA A 409 -3.52 16.32 16.40
CA ALA A 409 -3.98 15.28 17.30
C ALA A 409 -2.96 14.12 17.45
N LEU A 410 -2.32 13.70 16.36
CA LEU A 410 -1.24 12.70 16.39
C LEU A 410 -0.05 13.21 17.23
N GLU A 411 0.40 14.45 16.97
CA GLU A 411 1.52 15.08 17.66
C GLU A 411 1.23 15.29 19.16
N LYS A 412 0.01 15.72 19.50
CA LYS A 412 -0.42 15.90 20.90
C LYS A 412 -0.32 14.62 21.72
N LEU A 413 -0.59 13.46 21.11
CA LEU A 413 -0.60 12.16 21.76
C LEU A 413 0.71 11.39 21.55
N ASP A 414 1.70 12.01 20.92
CA ASP A 414 2.98 11.39 20.53
C ASP A 414 2.80 10.07 19.76
N VAL A 415 1.75 9.98 18.94
CA VAL A 415 1.48 8.78 18.13
C VAL A 415 2.62 8.57 17.16
N ASN A 416 3.00 7.31 16.94
CA ASN A 416 3.96 6.94 15.91
C ASN A 416 3.40 7.25 14.52
N HIS A 417 3.91 8.32 13.89
CA HIS A 417 3.43 8.73 12.59
C HIS A 417 4.52 9.36 11.72
N VAL A 418 4.38 9.21 10.41
CA VAL A 418 5.15 9.93 9.41
C VAL A 418 4.24 10.97 8.75
N ASN A 419 4.53 12.25 8.92
CA ASN A 419 3.85 13.31 8.18
C ASN A 419 4.48 13.44 6.79
N LEU A 420 3.77 12.97 5.77
CA LEU A 420 4.19 13.01 4.38
C LEU A 420 3.38 14.08 3.63
N PHE A 421 3.78 15.34 3.81
CA PHE A 421 3.26 16.46 3.04
C PHE A 421 3.93 16.49 1.65
N MET A 422 3.21 16.02 0.63
CA MET A 422 3.77 15.62 -0.68
C MET A 422 3.88 16.82 -1.63
N GLU A 423 5.11 17.33 -1.78
CA GLU A 423 5.44 18.43 -2.68
C GLU A 423 4.96 18.16 -4.12
N GLY A 424 4.27 19.14 -4.71
CA GLY A 424 3.83 19.11 -6.10
C GLY A 424 2.68 18.15 -6.42
N LEU A 425 2.23 17.31 -5.48
CA LEU A 425 1.10 16.41 -5.69
C LEU A 425 -0.22 17.06 -5.25
N GLY A 426 -1.30 16.74 -5.94
CA GLY A 426 -2.67 17.01 -5.50
C GLY A 426 -3.30 15.79 -4.82
N HIS A 427 -4.54 15.48 -5.20
CA HIS A 427 -5.26 14.31 -4.69
C HIS A 427 -4.75 12.98 -5.27
N ALA A 428 -3.59 12.53 -4.80
CA ALA A 428 -2.86 11.37 -5.32
C ALA A 428 -2.19 10.55 -4.22
N ILE A 429 -1.96 9.26 -4.51
CA ILE A 429 -1.11 8.40 -3.67
C ILE A 429 0.36 8.84 -3.71
N SER A 430 1.15 8.40 -2.72
CA SER A 430 2.53 8.83 -2.46
C SER A 430 3.55 8.30 -3.48
N LEU A 431 3.62 8.95 -4.64
CA LEU A 431 4.49 8.52 -5.74
C LEU A 431 5.55 9.55 -6.08
N GLY A 432 6.61 9.05 -6.71
CA GLY A 432 7.72 9.86 -7.19
C GLY A 432 8.55 10.46 -6.08
N TYR A 433 9.61 11.15 -6.49
CA TYR A 433 10.56 11.77 -5.59
C TYR A 433 10.01 13.08 -5.00
N ASP A 434 10.17 13.26 -3.69
CA ASP A 434 9.91 14.52 -2.98
C ASP A 434 11.22 15.30 -2.87
N LYS A 435 11.33 16.44 -3.54
CA LYS A 435 12.58 17.21 -3.56
C LYS A 435 12.77 17.97 -2.26
N ARG A 436 11.70 18.36 -1.58
CA ARG A 436 11.75 19.00 -0.26
C ARG A 436 12.27 18.03 0.80
N LEU A 437 11.76 16.80 0.84
CA LEU A 437 12.17 15.79 1.82
C LEU A 437 13.41 14.99 1.39
N GLY A 438 13.74 14.96 0.10
CA GLY A 438 14.86 14.20 -0.43
C GLY A 438 14.62 12.68 -0.43
N VAL A 439 13.36 12.24 -0.62
CA VAL A 439 12.96 10.84 -0.48
C VAL A 439 12.13 10.37 -1.68
N ASP A 440 12.28 9.11 -2.04
CA ASP A 440 11.30 8.43 -2.89
C ASP A 440 10.08 8.05 -2.03
N ARG A 441 8.92 8.63 -2.36
CA ARG A 441 7.70 8.44 -1.56
C ARG A 441 7.16 7.01 -1.63
N TYR A 442 7.35 6.34 -2.76
CA TYR A 442 6.90 4.96 -2.95
C TYR A 442 7.72 4.02 -2.07
N GLN A 443 9.04 4.14 -2.16
CA GLN A 443 9.98 3.38 -1.34
C GLN A 443 9.73 3.63 0.16
N LEU A 444 9.48 4.89 0.56
CA LEU A 444 9.16 5.23 1.95
C LEU A 444 7.92 4.47 2.45
N VAL A 445 6.84 4.45 1.68
CA VAL A 445 5.61 3.73 2.06
C VAL A 445 5.86 2.22 2.16
N ILE A 446 6.57 1.65 1.18
CA ILE A 446 6.96 0.23 1.21
C ILE A 446 7.80 -0.08 2.45
N ASP A 447 8.84 0.72 2.72
CA ASP A 447 9.72 0.52 3.86
C ASP A 447 8.98 0.61 5.18
N PHE A 448 8.09 1.59 5.32
CA PHE A 448 7.24 1.74 6.49
C PHE A 448 6.43 0.46 6.76
N PHE A 449 5.64 0.00 5.79
CA PHE A 449 4.79 -1.18 5.98
C PHE A 449 5.59 -2.46 6.16
N ASP A 450 6.70 -2.64 5.43
CA ASP A 450 7.57 -3.81 5.60
C ASP A 450 8.09 -3.92 7.03
N ARG A 451 8.52 -2.80 7.66
CA ARG A 451 9.09 -2.84 9.03
C ARG A 451 8.06 -3.14 10.11
N TYR A 452 6.79 -2.77 9.91
CA TYR A 452 5.72 -3.09 10.86
C TYR A 452 5.08 -4.46 10.61
N LEU A 453 5.05 -4.95 9.36
CA LEU A 453 4.26 -6.13 9.00
C LEU A 453 5.10 -7.37 8.65
N ARG A 454 6.41 -7.27 8.43
CA ARG A 454 7.28 -8.42 8.13
C ARG A 454 8.15 -8.84 9.31
N ALA A 455 7.61 -8.77 10.52
CA ALA A 455 8.34 -9.06 11.75
C ALA A 455 9.14 -10.40 11.79
N PRO A 456 8.71 -11.54 11.20
CA PRO A 456 9.49 -12.78 11.20
C PRO A 456 10.78 -12.66 10.41
N ASP A 457 10.81 -11.77 9.41
CA ASP A 457 11.94 -11.55 8.54
C ASP A 457 13.02 -10.69 9.23
N ARG A 458 12.74 -10.16 10.44
CA ARG A 458 13.65 -9.33 11.25
C ARG A 458 14.36 -8.26 10.44
N LEU A 459 13.57 -7.51 9.66
CA LEU A 459 14.10 -6.46 8.81
C LEU A 459 14.83 -5.42 9.68
N PRO A 460 16.03 -4.96 9.28
CA PRO A 460 16.72 -3.93 10.02
C PRO A 460 15.91 -2.62 9.99
N PRO A 461 16.07 -1.75 11.02
CA PRO A 461 15.50 -0.42 10.97
C PRO A 461 16.01 0.34 9.73
N VAL A 462 15.25 1.34 9.30
CA VAL A 462 15.57 2.16 8.15
C VAL A 462 15.28 3.62 8.46
N VAL A 463 16.13 4.51 7.96
CA VAL A 463 15.86 5.96 7.96
C VAL A 463 14.84 6.24 6.87
N LEU A 464 13.65 6.71 7.26
CA LEU A 464 12.59 7.09 6.32
C LEU A 464 12.82 8.52 5.83
N ILE A 465 13.04 9.47 6.74
CA ILE A 465 13.23 10.89 6.42
C ILE A 465 14.31 11.47 7.35
N ALA A 466 15.12 12.38 6.83
CA ALA A 466 16.01 13.23 7.62
C ALA A 466 15.84 14.69 7.20
N SER A 467 15.93 15.59 8.16
CA SER A 467 15.93 17.04 7.94
C SER A 467 17.11 17.67 8.68
N PRO A 468 17.85 18.61 8.07
CA PRO A 468 17.82 18.95 6.64
C PRO A 468 18.08 17.72 5.77
N ARG A 469 17.51 17.68 4.56
CA ARG A 469 17.77 16.57 3.63
C ARG A 469 19.23 16.58 3.16
N ASP A 470 19.68 15.45 2.62
CA ASP A 470 21.02 15.38 2.04
C ASP A 470 21.18 16.34 0.85
N GLY A 471 22.32 17.02 0.81
CA GLY A 471 22.62 18.10 -0.13
C GLY A 471 21.74 19.34 0.03
N ALA A 472 21.17 19.61 1.21
CA ALA A 472 20.44 20.86 1.45
C ALA A 472 21.41 22.05 1.58
N GLU A 473 21.07 23.16 0.93
CA GLU A 473 21.81 24.42 0.95
C GLU A 473 20.97 25.52 1.59
N ASN A 474 21.61 26.60 2.04
CA ASN A 474 20.94 27.76 2.65
C ASN A 474 20.00 27.39 3.81
N VAL A 475 20.38 26.39 4.61
CA VAL A 475 19.60 25.94 5.77
C VAL A 475 19.66 27.01 6.86
N ASP A 476 18.53 27.40 7.41
CA ASP A 476 18.51 28.32 8.56
C ASP A 476 19.35 27.74 9.71
N PRO A 477 20.31 28.48 10.29
CA PRO A 477 21.12 27.99 11.41
C PRO A 477 20.34 27.53 12.65
N SER A 478 19.07 27.94 12.77
CA SER A 478 18.11 27.52 13.79
C SER A 478 17.19 26.38 13.37
N ALA A 479 17.27 25.92 12.11
CA ALA A 479 16.45 24.83 11.60
C ALA A 479 16.67 23.56 12.44
N PRO A 480 15.59 22.83 12.78
CA PRO A 480 15.73 21.60 13.54
C PRO A 480 16.42 20.52 12.70
N ILE A 481 17.41 19.87 13.29
CA ILE A 481 18.01 18.65 12.74
C ILE A 481 17.24 17.47 13.33
N TRP A 482 16.69 16.60 12.50
CA TRP A 482 16.01 15.39 12.97
C TRP A 482 16.13 14.24 11.97
N VAL A 483 16.02 13.02 12.50
CA VAL A 483 16.02 11.77 11.73
C VAL A 483 14.82 10.94 12.18
N GLN A 484 14.05 10.43 11.23
CA GLN A 484 12.88 9.59 11.47
C GLN A 484 13.07 8.20 10.87
N PHE A 485 12.68 7.19 11.65
CA PHE A 485 12.92 5.78 11.37
C PHE A 485 11.62 4.98 11.26
N ALA A 486 11.73 3.76 10.72
CA ALA A 486 10.86 2.65 11.05
C ALA A 486 11.69 1.37 11.25
N PRO A 487 11.29 0.45 12.14
CA PRO A 487 10.23 0.59 13.13
C PRO A 487 10.72 1.44 14.33
N VAL A 488 10.07 1.32 15.48
CA VAL A 488 10.45 1.98 16.75
C VAL A 488 11.89 1.62 17.15
N ILE A 489 12.66 2.64 17.50
CA ILE A 489 14.09 2.54 17.86
C ILE A 489 14.24 2.34 19.36
N ASP A 490 15.26 1.58 19.77
CA ASP A 490 15.75 1.62 21.14
C ASP A 490 16.44 2.96 21.39
N GLU A 491 15.70 3.88 22.01
CA GLU A 491 16.13 5.26 22.28
C GLU A 491 17.49 5.34 22.97
N THR A 492 17.86 4.38 23.82
CA THR A 492 19.16 4.37 24.50
C THR A 492 20.33 4.34 23.52
N THR A 493 20.16 3.76 22.33
CA THR A 493 21.19 3.72 21.29
C THR A 493 21.45 5.08 20.63
N VAL A 494 20.56 6.04 20.81
CA VAL A 494 20.64 7.39 20.25
C VAL A 494 20.81 8.47 21.33
N LEU A 495 20.07 8.39 22.44
CA LEU A 495 20.08 9.41 23.49
C LEU A 495 21.38 9.35 24.31
N ASP A 496 21.78 8.14 24.72
CA ASP A 496 23.00 7.88 25.48
C ASP A 496 24.12 7.31 24.59
N GLY A 497 23.72 6.62 23.52
CA GLY A 497 24.61 6.04 22.53
C GLY A 497 25.04 7.03 21.45
N LYS A 498 26.14 6.71 20.76
CA LYS A 498 26.62 7.48 19.59
C LYS A 498 26.01 6.98 18.28
N GLY A 499 24.75 6.54 18.31
CA GLY A 499 24.01 6.03 17.16
C GLY A 499 23.84 7.06 16.06
N ILE A 500 23.59 8.33 16.45
CA ILE A 500 23.51 9.48 15.55
C ILE A 500 24.44 10.58 16.06
N ARG A 501 25.23 11.17 15.16
CA ARG A 501 26.15 12.28 15.48
C ARG A 501 25.99 13.42 14.50
N VAL A 502 26.19 14.65 14.97
CA VAL A 502 26.24 15.86 14.14
C VAL A 502 27.65 16.43 14.24
N THR A 503 28.30 16.67 13.10
CA THR A 503 29.66 17.22 13.04
C THR A 503 29.73 18.39 12.06
N SER A 504 30.59 19.37 12.32
CA SER A 504 30.98 20.35 11.30
C SER A 504 31.91 19.67 10.29
N ALA A 505 31.55 19.65 9.01
CA ALA A 505 32.29 18.90 7.99
C ALA A 505 33.70 19.47 7.72
N GLY A 506 33.92 20.76 8.00
CA GLY A 506 35.22 21.42 7.81
C GLY A 506 36.27 21.13 8.90
N SER A 507 35.84 20.79 10.12
CA SER A 507 36.73 20.54 11.26
C SER A 507 36.60 19.13 11.84
N ALA A 508 35.60 18.36 11.40
CA ALA A 508 35.16 17.09 12.00
C ALA A 508 34.81 17.20 13.50
N ALA A 509 34.63 18.42 14.02
CA ALA A 509 34.25 18.63 15.41
C ALA A 509 32.77 18.27 15.61
N GLU A 510 32.48 17.50 16.65
CA GLU A 510 31.12 17.16 17.06
C GLU A 510 30.40 18.42 17.56
N VAL A 511 29.20 18.67 17.02
CA VAL A 511 28.33 19.74 17.48
C VAL A 511 27.75 19.31 18.81
N LYS A 512 27.91 20.15 19.85
CA LYS A 512 27.33 19.87 21.16
C LYS A 512 25.83 20.11 21.14
N GLY A 513 25.08 19.21 21.76
CA GLY A 513 23.63 19.26 21.82
C GLY A 513 23.06 17.99 22.44
N THR A 514 21.73 17.92 22.48
CA THR A 514 20.99 16.79 23.04
C THR A 514 19.98 16.26 22.03
N TRP A 515 19.76 14.95 22.02
CA TRP A 515 18.70 14.32 21.24
C TRP A 515 17.41 14.23 22.08
N LYS A 516 16.26 14.35 21.42
CA LYS A 516 14.94 14.12 21.99
C LYS A 516 14.16 13.16 21.09
N ALA A 517 13.58 12.13 21.69
CA ALA A 517 12.69 11.20 21.00
C ALA A 517 11.25 11.74 20.98
N SER A 518 10.54 11.48 19.88
CA SER A 518 9.11 11.71 19.70
C SER A 518 8.55 10.71 18.68
N HIS A 519 7.25 10.83 18.38
CA HIS A 519 6.49 9.95 17.49
C HIS A 519 6.59 8.49 17.93
N GLY A 520 6.36 8.23 19.23
CA GLY A 520 6.42 6.88 19.79
C GLY A 520 7.80 6.24 19.64
N GLY A 521 8.88 7.03 19.73
CA GLY A 521 10.26 6.57 19.65
C GLY A 521 10.78 6.33 18.23
N THR A 522 10.18 6.96 17.21
CA THR A 522 10.63 6.84 15.81
C THR A 522 11.32 8.09 15.27
N LYS A 523 11.12 9.26 15.87
CA LYS A 523 11.75 10.51 15.45
C LYS A 523 12.69 11.01 16.53
N PHE A 524 13.91 11.33 16.13
CA PHE A 524 14.94 11.90 17.00
C PHE A 524 15.29 13.29 16.50
N THR A 525 15.09 14.30 17.35
CA THR A 525 15.39 15.71 17.06
C THR A 525 16.60 16.14 17.88
N PHE A 526 17.60 16.69 17.21
CA PHE A 526 18.79 17.25 17.84
C PHE A 526 18.57 18.72 18.17
N VAL A 527 18.88 19.08 19.41
CA VAL A 527 18.85 20.46 19.91
C VAL A 527 20.30 20.88 20.20
N PRO A 528 20.91 21.71 19.34
CA PRO A 528 22.25 22.24 19.57
C PRO A 528 22.31 23.08 20.87
N GLU A 529 23.43 23.04 21.59
CA GLU A 529 23.67 23.91 22.76
C GLU A 529 23.85 25.38 22.37
N ALA A 530 24.32 25.62 21.14
CA ALA A 530 24.45 26.93 20.53
C ALA A 530 23.95 26.89 19.08
N PRO A 531 23.43 28.01 18.53
CA PRO A 531 23.07 28.08 17.12
C PRO A 531 24.21 27.60 16.22
N LEU A 532 23.85 26.95 15.11
CA LEU A 532 24.85 26.52 14.13
C LEU A 532 25.56 27.75 13.56
N ALA A 533 26.86 27.64 13.29
CA ALA A 533 27.58 28.67 12.54
C ALA A 533 26.99 28.81 11.13
N GLY A 534 26.86 30.05 10.64
CA GLY A 534 26.41 30.36 9.29
C GLY A 534 27.43 29.97 8.22
N ALA A 535 26.98 29.83 6.98
CA ALA A 535 27.76 29.42 5.80
C ALA A 535 28.63 28.16 6.01
N THR A 536 28.27 27.31 6.96
CA THR A 536 29.10 26.20 7.44
C THR A 536 28.51 24.86 7.01
N PRO A 537 29.31 23.95 6.44
CA PRO A 537 28.85 22.61 6.12
C PRO A 537 28.78 21.74 7.39
N TYR A 538 27.70 20.99 7.53
CA TYR A 538 27.46 20.02 8.59
C TYR A 538 27.18 18.64 8.02
N GLU A 539 27.45 17.62 8.83
CA GLU A 539 27.20 16.23 8.53
C GLU A 539 26.44 15.57 9.68
N VAL A 540 25.34 14.88 9.37
CA VAL A 540 24.63 13.99 10.30
C VAL A 540 24.98 12.55 9.93
N SER A 541 25.64 11.85 10.84
CA SER A 541 26.03 10.45 10.70
C SER A 541 25.09 9.54 11.47
N VAL A 542 24.30 8.73 10.77
CA VAL A 542 23.45 7.66 11.33
C VAL A 542 24.18 6.33 11.15
N THR A 543 24.58 5.72 12.25
CA THR A 543 25.53 4.60 12.27
C THR A 543 24.85 3.26 12.56
N GLY A 544 25.56 2.15 12.34
CA GLY A 544 25.07 0.80 12.66
C GLY A 544 24.93 0.51 14.16
N ALA A 545 25.23 1.49 15.04
CA ALA A 545 24.95 1.38 16.46
C ALA A 545 23.46 1.61 16.80
N VAL A 546 22.69 2.25 15.90
CA VAL A 546 21.23 2.38 16.05
C VAL A 546 20.59 0.99 16.00
N ARG A 547 19.71 0.70 16.97
CA ARG A 547 18.95 -0.56 17.02
C ARG A 547 17.47 -0.31 17.16
N ASP A 548 16.66 -1.20 16.60
CA ASP A 548 15.23 -1.24 16.92
C ASP A 548 14.97 -1.90 18.29
N LYS A 549 13.72 -1.85 18.76
CA LYS A 549 13.30 -2.50 20.01
C LYS A 549 13.42 -4.03 20.00
N ALA A 550 13.58 -4.65 18.83
CA ALA A 550 13.85 -6.08 18.69
C ALA A 550 15.36 -6.41 18.71
N GLY A 551 16.23 -5.39 18.82
CA GLY A 551 17.68 -5.52 18.88
C GLY A 551 18.38 -5.58 17.51
N ASN A 552 17.64 -5.46 16.41
CA ASN A 552 18.23 -5.46 15.06
C ASN A 552 19.02 -4.17 14.84
N ALA A 553 20.25 -4.28 14.37
CA ALA A 553 21.10 -3.14 14.06
C ALA A 553 20.74 -2.53 12.70
N LEU A 554 20.83 -1.20 12.59
CA LEU A 554 20.78 -0.50 11.31
C LEU A 554 21.90 -1.01 10.39
N GLN A 555 21.54 -1.57 9.24
CA GLN A 555 22.53 -2.04 8.26
C GLN A 555 22.88 -0.97 7.23
N ALA A 556 21.87 -0.25 6.73
CA ALA A 556 22.05 0.84 5.78
C ALA A 556 22.37 2.14 6.52
N VAL A 557 23.64 2.31 6.93
CA VAL A 557 24.13 3.56 7.52
C VAL A 557 23.87 4.74 6.58
N ARG A 558 23.65 5.93 7.15
CA ARG A 558 23.35 7.14 6.38
C ARG A 558 24.27 8.27 6.80
N THR A 559 24.72 9.03 5.81
CA THR A 559 25.41 10.29 6.01
C THR A 559 24.62 11.37 5.28
N ILE A 560 24.17 12.38 6.00
CA ILE A 560 23.41 13.51 5.47
C ILE A 560 24.28 14.75 5.57
N ARG A 561 24.51 15.45 4.45
CA ARG A 561 25.28 16.69 4.41
C ARG A 561 24.39 17.86 4.06
N PHE A 562 24.59 18.98 4.76
CA PHE A 562 23.89 20.23 4.46
C PHE A 562 24.76 21.43 4.80
N LYS A 563 24.41 22.60 4.25
CA LYS A 563 25.09 23.86 4.51
C LYS A 563 24.14 24.92 5.03
N THR A 564 24.53 25.59 6.10
CA THR A 564 23.76 26.70 6.66
C THR A 564 23.82 27.95 5.78
N ALA A 565 22.78 28.77 5.85
CA ALA A 565 22.77 30.12 5.29
C ALA A 565 23.82 31.01 5.97
N GLY A 566 24.28 32.03 5.24
CA GLY A 566 25.31 32.97 5.68
C GLY A 566 24.82 34.01 6.67
#